data_AF-A0A2S8GNC7-F1
#
_entry.id   AF-A0A2S8GNC7-F1
#
_cell.length_a   1.000
_cell.length_b   1.000
_cell.length_c   1.000
_cell.angle_alpha   90.00
_cell.angle_beta   90.00
_cell.angle_gamma   90.00
#
_symmetry.space_group_name_H-M   'P 1'
#
loop_
_entity.id
_entity.type
_entity.pdbx_description
1 polymer ?
#
loop_
_entity_poly.entity_id
_entity_poly.type
_entity_poly.pdbx_seq_one_letter_code
_entity_poly.pdbx_strand_id
1 'polypeptide(L)'
;MTHQLLHRLVQGIQSGEIIPYLGPGSLSDVVHKETNEPIPATSDGLILAMNGGKPMAPKLMWEFPRAAMNLELKKGRKFISRFLTETYNHDNWTQSRLHKLLADLHPPLVIDVNRDTQLQDLYAETPHTLIVGVARIAGTDYRYRIFQYDSGEYREVSNEDVDASLPILFKPMGTPRPSADYIASDADYVDYITELMGGFAIPGYVKEHRLDRHYLTIGLRLTRDTERMVFTDMIYGAGSPAGWALIESPTVKERRFCESKQVEIVEASLTELMQALESAGAAVQPTGG
;
A
#
# COMPACT_ATOMS: atom_id res chain seq x y z
N MET A 1 -4.10 -16.96 22.38
CA MET A 1 -3.12 -17.30 21.32
C MET A 1 -2.97 -16.15 20.33
N THR A 2 -4.06 -15.58 19.82
CA THR A 2 -4.05 -14.43 18.89
C THR A 2 -3.29 -13.21 19.41
N HIS A 3 -3.47 -12.82 20.69
CA HIS A 3 -2.76 -11.66 21.26
C HIS A 3 -1.22 -11.83 21.30
N GLN A 4 -0.71 -13.01 21.68
CA GLN A 4 0.72 -13.31 21.64
C GLN A 4 1.26 -13.33 20.20
N LEU A 5 0.46 -13.79 19.23
CA LEU A 5 0.82 -13.73 17.83
C LEU A 5 0.90 -12.27 17.35
N LEU A 6 -0.11 -11.45 17.63
CA LEU A 6 -0.12 -10.02 17.25
C LEU A 6 1.10 -9.29 17.82
N HIS A 7 1.47 -9.53 19.07
CA HIS A 7 2.68 -8.94 19.65
C HIS A 7 3.96 -9.37 18.92
N ARG A 8 4.09 -10.66 18.55
CA ARG A 8 5.23 -11.13 17.74
C ARG A 8 5.26 -10.50 16.36
N LEU A 9 4.11 -10.33 15.72
CA LEU A 9 4.02 -9.66 14.42
C LEU A 9 4.51 -8.21 14.53
N VAL A 10 4.11 -7.48 15.57
CA VAL A 10 4.57 -6.11 15.82
C VAL A 10 6.09 -6.05 16.03
N GLN A 11 6.65 -6.98 16.82
CA GLN A 11 8.10 -7.08 17.01
C GLN A 11 8.85 -7.35 15.70
N GLY A 12 8.31 -8.23 14.85
CA GLY A 12 8.88 -8.52 13.53
C GLY A 12 8.80 -7.32 12.58
N ILE A 13 7.76 -6.49 12.67
CA ILE A 13 7.69 -5.24 11.91
C ILE A 13 8.77 -4.27 12.37
N GLN A 14 8.93 -4.12 13.68
CA GLN A 14 9.92 -3.22 14.28
C GLN A 14 11.37 -3.64 13.96
N SER A 15 11.65 -4.95 13.90
CA SER A 15 12.98 -5.46 13.54
C SER A 15 13.27 -5.44 12.03
N GLY A 16 12.25 -5.21 11.20
CA GLY A 16 12.33 -5.31 9.74
C GLY A 16 12.30 -6.74 9.20
N GLU A 17 12.06 -7.75 10.04
CA GLU A 17 11.84 -9.14 9.63
C GLU A 17 10.50 -9.30 8.87
N ILE A 18 9.48 -8.52 9.27
CA ILE A 18 8.15 -8.50 8.67
C ILE A 18 7.93 -7.16 7.97
N ILE A 19 7.64 -7.20 6.67
CA ILE A 19 7.28 -6.03 5.86
C ILE A 19 5.75 -5.82 5.95
N PRO A 20 5.27 -4.68 6.48
CA PRO A 20 3.85 -4.34 6.40
C PRO A 20 3.42 -4.13 4.95
N TYR A 21 2.31 -4.76 4.57
CA TYR A 21 1.68 -4.63 3.26
C TYR A 21 0.26 -4.09 3.44
N LEU A 22 0.07 -2.80 3.16
CA LEU A 22 -1.18 -2.08 3.45
C LEU A 22 -2.10 -2.12 2.24
N GLY A 23 -3.32 -2.62 2.45
CA GLY A 23 -4.42 -2.62 1.49
C GLY A 23 -5.48 -1.56 1.81
N PRO A 24 -6.56 -1.45 1.00
CA PRO A 24 -7.61 -0.45 1.17
C PRO A 24 -8.24 -0.35 2.56
N GLY A 25 -8.37 -1.48 3.26
CA GLY A 25 -8.94 -1.52 4.61
C GLY A 25 -8.06 -0.86 5.68
N SER A 26 -6.79 -0.56 5.40
CA SER A 26 -5.91 0.21 6.30
C SER A 26 -6.37 1.66 6.51
N LEU A 27 -7.22 2.16 5.61
CA LEU A 27 -7.80 3.50 5.65
C LEU A 27 -9.24 3.50 6.19
N SER A 28 -9.71 2.42 6.81
CA SER A 28 -11.12 2.27 7.22
C SER A 28 -11.59 3.30 8.26
N ASP A 29 -10.66 3.90 9.01
CA ASP A 29 -10.91 4.93 10.02
C ASP A 29 -10.73 6.37 9.49
N VAL A 30 -10.37 6.52 8.22
CA VAL A 30 -10.12 7.82 7.59
C VAL A 30 -11.40 8.37 6.98
N VAL A 31 -11.75 9.59 7.38
CA VAL A 31 -12.98 10.29 6.96
C VAL A 31 -12.67 11.71 6.55
N HIS A 32 -13.54 12.30 5.73
CA HIS A 32 -13.45 13.70 5.37
C HIS A 32 -13.76 14.56 6.60
N LYS A 33 -12.90 15.53 6.91
CA LYS A 33 -12.97 16.37 8.12
C LYS A 33 -14.30 17.13 8.26
N GLU A 34 -14.92 17.51 7.14
CA GLU A 34 -16.17 18.29 7.15
C GLU A 34 -17.44 17.44 6.98
N THR A 35 -17.41 16.43 6.12
CA THR A 35 -18.62 15.67 5.74
C THR A 35 -18.73 14.34 6.47
N ASN A 36 -17.65 13.91 7.14
CA ASN A 36 -17.51 12.61 7.79
C ASN A 36 -17.71 11.42 6.83
N GLU A 37 -17.63 11.65 5.52
CA GLU A 37 -17.68 10.58 4.52
C GLU A 37 -16.38 9.78 4.55
N PRO A 38 -16.42 8.44 4.39
CA PRO A 38 -15.22 7.61 4.37
C PRO A 38 -14.36 7.92 3.15
N ILE A 39 -13.04 7.84 3.30
CA ILE A 39 -12.13 7.98 2.16
C ILE A 39 -12.41 6.90 1.10
N PRO A 40 -12.54 7.27 -0.19
CA PRO A 40 -12.63 6.29 -1.25
C PRO A 40 -11.30 5.55 -1.36
N ALA A 41 -11.22 4.33 -0.84
CA ALA A 41 -10.01 3.50 -0.94
C ALA A 41 -10.30 2.11 -1.52
N THR A 42 -11.45 1.53 -1.16
CA THR A 42 -11.87 0.22 -1.66
C THR A 42 -12.23 0.31 -3.14
N SER A 43 -12.22 -0.84 -3.84
CA SER A 43 -12.67 -0.93 -5.22
C SER A 43 -14.03 -0.25 -5.42
N ASP A 44 -15.03 -0.63 -4.63
CA ASP A 44 -16.39 -0.12 -4.76
C ASP A 44 -16.46 1.37 -4.40
N GLY A 45 -15.75 1.80 -3.35
CA GLY A 45 -15.69 3.21 -2.94
C GLY A 45 -15.10 4.09 -4.04
N LEU A 46 -14.00 3.67 -4.66
CA LEU A 46 -13.38 4.37 -5.79
C LEU A 46 -14.30 4.43 -7.01
N ILE A 47 -15.00 3.34 -7.34
CA ILE A 47 -15.93 3.32 -8.48
C ILE A 47 -17.09 4.29 -8.24
N LEU A 48 -17.68 4.28 -7.05
CA LEU A 48 -18.76 5.17 -6.68
C LEU A 48 -18.30 6.63 -6.72
N ALA A 49 -17.17 6.96 -6.10
CA ALA A 49 -16.62 8.32 -6.09
C ALA A 49 -16.33 8.81 -7.52
N MET A 50 -15.68 8.00 -8.35
CA MET A 50 -15.35 8.33 -9.75
C MET A 50 -16.60 8.52 -10.63
N ASN A 51 -17.73 7.90 -10.24
CA ASN A 51 -19.00 7.98 -10.93
C ASN A 51 -20.05 8.85 -10.19
N GLY A 52 -19.60 9.79 -9.37
CA GLY A 52 -20.46 10.79 -8.72
C GLY A 52 -21.47 10.19 -7.72
N GLY A 53 -21.02 9.22 -6.93
CA GLY A 53 -21.80 8.51 -5.91
C GLY A 53 -22.77 7.46 -6.46
N LYS A 54 -22.81 7.23 -7.78
CA LYS A 54 -23.75 6.31 -8.42
C LYS A 54 -23.07 5.00 -8.82
N PRO A 55 -23.71 3.83 -8.64
CA PRO A 55 -23.16 2.58 -9.15
C PRO A 55 -23.08 2.59 -10.67
N MET A 56 -22.05 1.94 -11.21
CA MET A 56 -21.95 1.62 -12.63
C MET A 56 -22.68 0.31 -12.94
N ALA A 57 -22.69 -0.11 -14.21
CA ALA A 57 -23.22 -1.43 -14.58
C ALA A 57 -22.51 -2.56 -13.79
N PRO A 58 -23.19 -3.67 -13.44
CA PRO A 58 -22.63 -4.72 -12.59
C PRO A 58 -21.26 -5.25 -13.03
N LYS A 59 -21.03 -5.37 -14.35
CA LYS A 59 -19.73 -5.79 -14.91
C LYS A 59 -18.58 -4.84 -14.54
N LEU A 60 -18.85 -3.53 -14.48
CA LEU A 60 -17.87 -2.48 -14.15
C LEU A 60 -17.70 -2.31 -12.64
N MET A 61 -18.71 -2.66 -11.84
CA MET A 61 -18.61 -2.69 -10.37
C MET A 61 -17.74 -3.85 -9.83
N TRP A 62 -17.27 -4.76 -10.70
CA TRP A 62 -16.50 -5.92 -10.26
C TRP A 62 -15.17 -5.53 -9.59
N GLU A 63 -14.45 -4.58 -10.18
CA GLU A 63 -13.17 -4.09 -9.67
C GLU A 63 -12.86 -2.70 -10.24
N PHE A 64 -12.22 -1.83 -9.45
CA PHE A 64 -11.85 -0.47 -9.84
C PHE A 64 -11.11 -0.38 -11.19
N PRO A 65 -10.12 -1.25 -11.50
CA PRO A 65 -9.37 -1.10 -12.74
C PRO A 65 -10.19 -1.22 -14.01
N ARG A 66 -11.24 -2.03 -13.95
CA ARG A 66 -12.19 -2.18 -15.05
C ARG A 66 -13.07 -0.94 -15.24
N ALA A 67 -13.54 -0.36 -14.13
CA ALA A 67 -14.29 0.90 -14.18
C ALA A 67 -13.42 2.04 -14.69
N ALA A 68 -12.17 2.12 -14.20
CA ALA A 68 -11.17 3.10 -14.61
C ALA A 68 -10.88 2.97 -16.10
N MET A 69 -10.66 1.75 -16.62
CA MET A 69 -10.47 1.51 -18.06
C MET A 69 -11.66 2.01 -18.89
N ASN A 70 -12.90 1.71 -18.48
CA ASN A 70 -14.08 2.17 -19.20
C ASN A 70 -14.20 3.71 -19.23
N LEU A 71 -13.84 4.40 -18.14
CA LEU A 71 -13.88 5.86 -18.11
C LEU A 71 -12.67 6.49 -18.80
N GLU A 72 -11.51 5.86 -18.74
CA GLU A 72 -10.31 6.26 -19.47
C GLU A 72 -10.54 6.21 -20.99
N LEU A 73 -11.13 5.15 -21.51
CA LEU A 73 -11.49 5.05 -22.94
C LEU A 73 -12.48 6.13 -23.39
N LYS A 74 -13.35 6.61 -22.48
CA LYS A 74 -14.40 7.61 -22.79
C LYS A 74 -13.95 9.05 -22.57
N LYS A 75 -13.12 9.30 -21.55
CA LYS A 75 -12.75 10.64 -21.06
C LYS A 75 -11.25 10.91 -21.10
N GLY A 76 -10.45 9.93 -21.48
CA GLY A 76 -8.99 9.98 -21.54
C GLY A 76 -8.30 9.81 -20.19
N ARG A 77 -7.00 9.53 -20.23
CA ARG A 77 -6.11 9.36 -19.06
C ARG A 77 -6.18 10.51 -18.06
N LYS A 78 -6.24 11.75 -18.57
CA LYS A 78 -6.31 12.96 -17.73
C LYS A 78 -7.50 12.96 -16.78
N PHE A 79 -8.62 12.33 -17.15
CA PHE A 79 -9.78 12.21 -16.26
C PHE A 79 -9.46 11.35 -15.04
N ILE A 80 -8.79 10.21 -15.23
CA ILE A 80 -8.41 9.29 -14.14
C ILE A 80 -7.37 9.95 -13.23
N SER A 81 -6.31 10.51 -13.81
CA SER A 81 -5.26 11.20 -13.04
C SER A 81 -5.84 12.35 -12.23
N ARG A 82 -6.71 13.18 -12.82
CA ARG A 82 -7.35 14.28 -12.11
C ARG A 82 -8.24 13.78 -10.98
N PHE A 83 -9.09 12.78 -11.22
CA PHE A 83 -9.95 12.20 -10.19
C PHE A 83 -9.14 11.71 -8.98
N LEU A 84 -8.08 10.92 -9.20
CA LEU A 84 -7.25 10.41 -8.11
C LEU A 84 -6.48 11.52 -7.39
N THR A 85 -5.97 12.51 -8.13
CA THR A 85 -5.28 13.68 -7.55
C THR A 85 -6.25 14.50 -6.70
N GLU A 86 -7.44 14.81 -7.21
CA GLU A 86 -8.46 15.56 -6.48
C GLU A 86 -8.97 14.80 -5.25
N THR A 87 -8.99 13.46 -5.29
CA THR A 87 -9.40 12.62 -4.16
C THR A 87 -8.35 12.63 -3.04
N TYR A 88 -7.06 12.68 -3.36
CA TYR A 88 -6.00 12.38 -2.39
C TYR A 88 -5.00 13.51 -2.12
N ASN A 89 -4.88 14.50 -3.00
CA ASN A 89 -3.87 15.57 -2.89
C ASN A 89 -4.37 16.78 -2.11
N HIS A 90 -4.91 16.55 -0.91
CA HIS A 90 -5.41 17.61 -0.04
C HIS A 90 -5.53 17.15 1.42
N ASP A 91 -5.56 18.11 2.33
CA ASP A 91 -5.61 17.85 3.78
C ASP A 91 -7.03 17.67 4.32
N ASN A 92 -8.03 17.39 3.48
CA ASN A 92 -9.41 17.23 3.94
C ASN A 92 -9.68 15.88 4.62
N TRP A 93 -8.74 14.94 4.60
CA TRP A 93 -8.88 13.64 5.27
C TRP A 93 -8.33 13.69 6.70
N THR A 94 -8.99 13.04 7.66
CA THR A 94 -8.42 12.80 8.98
C THR A 94 -7.14 11.96 8.86
N GLN A 95 -6.26 12.08 9.85
CA GLN A 95 -5.07 11.23 9.90
C GLN A 95 -5.47 9.79 10.25
N SER A 96 -4.94 8.82 9.52
CA SER A 96 -5.13 7.40 9.83
C SER A 96 -4.37 7.01 11.09
N ARG A 97 -5.07 6.35 12.03
CA ARG A 97 -4.45 5.85 13.26
C ARG A 97 -3.45 4.73 12.98
N LEU A 98 -3.81 3.79 12.10
CA LEU A 98 -2.93 2.68 11.74
C LEU A 98 -1.61 3.17 11.14
N HIS A 99 -1.69 4.09 10.17
CA HIS A 99 -0.48 4.61 9.52
C HIS A 99 0.41 5.36 10.53
N LYS A 100 -0.17 6.12 11.46
CA LYS A 100 0.58 6.79 12.54
C LYS A 100 1.32 5.78 13.41
N LEU A 101 0.64 4.72 13.83
CA LEU A 101 1.23 3.67 14.67
C LEU A 101 2.36 2.93 13.94
N LEU A 102 2.21 2.69 12.65
CA LEU A 102 3.29 2.10 11.83
C LEU A 102 4.46 3.05 11.68
N ALA A 103 4.22 4.34 11.42
CA ALA A 103 5.28 5.35 11.32
C ALA A 103 6.10 5.44 12.62
N ASP A 104 5.43 5.39 13.78
CA ASP A 104 6.09 5.42 15.10
C ASP A 104 7.00 4.21 15.36
N LEU A 105 6.76 3.07 14.69
CA LEU A 105 7.63 1.90 14.78
C LEU A 105 8.86 1.97 13.87
N HIS A 106 8.92 2.94 12.96
CA HIS A 106 10.02 3.13 12.00
C HIS A 106 10.41 1.85 11.22
N PRO A 107 9.45 1.12 10.61
CA PRO A 107 9.76 -0.05 9.80
C PRO A 107 10.71 0.33 8.65
N PRO A 108 11.73 -0.50 8.36
CA PRO A 108 12.66 -0.22 7.26
C PRO A 108 12.01 -0.16 5.87
N LEU A 109 10.90 -0.88 5.69
CA LEU A 109 10.15 -0.91 4.43
C LEU A 109 8.65 -1.09 4.73
N VAL A 110 7.82 -0.24 4.13
CA VAL A 110 6.36 -0.38 4.09
C VAL A 110 5.91 -0.42 2.64
N ILE A 111 5.10 -1.41 2.29
CA ILE A 111 4.45 -1.48 0.98
C ILE A 111 3.00 -1.04 1.16
N ASP A 112 2.59 -0.02 0.44
CA ASP A 112 1.25 0.57 0.55
C ASP A 112 0.59 0.66 -0.82
N VAL A 113 -0.40 -0.20 -1.08
CA VAL A 113 -1.10 -0.22 -2.37
C VAL A 113 -2.19 0.84 -2.49
N ASN A 114 -2.38 1.67 -1.46
CA ASN A 114 -3.26 2.83 -1.55
C ASN A 114 -2.57 3.98 -2.31
N ARG A 115 -3.37 4.96 -2.75
CA ARG A 115 -2.90 6.12 -3.54
C ARG A 115 -2.97 7.44 -2.79
N ASP A 116 -3.32 7.39 -1.50
CA ASP A 116 -3.33 8.52 -0.58
C ASP A 116 -1.90 8.94 -0.17
N THR A 117 -1.80 10.01 0.63
CA THR A 117 -0.52 10.53 1.13
C THR A 117 -0.28 10.33 2.62
N GLN A 118 -1.09 9.54 3.33
CA GLN A 118 -1.05 9.42 4.79
C GLN A 118 0.35 9.08 5.32
N LEU A 119 1.01 8.05 4.75
CA LEU A 119 2.40 7.73 5.13
C LEU A 119 3.40 8.83 4.79
N GLN A 120 3.25 9.48 3.64
CA GLN A 120 4.15 10.55 3.23
C GLN A 120 4.04 11.76 4.17
N ASP A 121 2.82 12.10 4.60
CA ASP A 121 2.57 13.16 5.56
C ASP A 121 3.12 12.82 6.95
N LEU A 122 2.98 11.56 7.36
CA LEU A 122 3.52 11.07 8.65
C LEU A 122 5.05 10.98 8.67
N TYR A 123 5.69 10.83 7.51
CA TYR A 123 7.14 10.78 7.35
C TYR A 123 7.75 12.15 6.98
N ALA A 124 6.98 13.24 7.03
CA ALA A 124 7.44 14.57 6.61
C ALA A 124 8.63 15.13 7.44
N GLU A 125 8.93 14.55 8.60
CA GLU A 125 10.08 14.93 9.44
C GLU A 125 11.18 13.86 9.46
N THR A 126 11.04 12.81 8.66
CA THR A 126 11.96 11.66 8.62
C THR A 126 12.55 11.53 7.23
N PRO A 127 13.88 11.64 7.05
CA PRO A 127 14.50 11.31 5.77
C PRO A 127 14.13 9.91 5.33
N HIS A 128 13.61 9.77 4.12
CA HIS A 128 13.09 8.50 3.62
C HIS A 128 13.18 8.39 2.10
N THR A 129 13.10 7.17 1.59
CA THR A 129 12.98 6.90 0.17
C THR A 129 11.53 6.57 -0.17
N LEU A 130 10.96 7.28 -1.14
CA LEU A 130 9.64 6.99 -1.72
C LEU A 130 9.82 6.33 -3.09
N ILE A 131 9.28 5.13 -3.25
CA ILE A 131 9.22 4.43 -4.54
C ILE A 131 7.79 4.51 -5.03
N VAL A 132 7.60 5.11 -6.20
CA VAL A 132 6.27 5.30 -6.80
C VAL A 132 6.17 4.41 -8.03
N GLY A 133 5.21 3.48 -8.02
CA GLY A 133 4.91 2.71 -9.22
C GLY A 133 4.17 3.55 -10.24
N VAL A 134 4.47 3.33 -11.51
CA VAL A 134 4.04 4.17 -12.62
C VAL A 134 3.51 3.31 -13.77
N ALA A 135 2.47 3.81 -14.45
CA ALA A 135 2.15 3.30 -15.77
C ALA A 135 3.28 3.67 -16.76
N ARG A 136 3.33 3.02 -17.94
CA ARG A 136 4.42 3.13 -18.93
C ARG A 136 5.10 4.50 -18.96
N ILE A 137 6.38 4.54 -18.59
CA ILE A 137 7.25 5.72 -18.76
C ILE A 137 7.94 5.62 -20.11
N ALA A 138 7.96 6.73 -20.85
CA ALA A 138 8.82 6.86 -22.01
C ALA A 138 10.28 7.07 -21.57
N GLY A 139 11.21 6.26 -22.06
CA GLY A 139 12.65 6.47 -21.87
C GLY A 139 13.33 5.63 -20.78
N THR A 140 12.60 4.74 -20.09
CA THR A 140 13.16 3.76 -19.16
C THR A 140 12.35 2.46 -19.20
N ASP A 141 13.04 1.33 -19.00
CA ASP A 141 12.41 0.02 -18.90
C ASP A 141 11.70 -0.18 -17.56
N TYR A 142 12.03 0.61 -16.54
CA TYR A 142 11.46 0.49 -15.20
C TYR A 142 10.01 0.98 -15.12
N ARG A 143 9.25 0.37 -14.20
CA ARG A 143 7.88 0.80 -13.84
C ARG A 143 7.81 1.43 -12.46
N TYR A 144 8.84 2.18 -12.10
CA TYR A 144 8.86 2.97 -10.89
C TYR A 144 9.70 4.24 -11.08
N ARG A 145 9.48 5.19 -10.18
CA ARG A 145 10.36 6.34 -9.92
C ARG A 145 10.81 6.30 -8.47
N ILE A 146 12.04 6.73 -8.21
CA ILE A 146 12.60 6.79 -6.86
C ILE A 146 12.76 8.26 -6.48
N PHE A 147 12.25 8.61 -5.31
CA PHE A 147 12.43 9.92 -4.72
C PHE A 147 13.07 9.78 -3.36
N GLN A 148 14.06 10.61 -3.07
CA GLN A 148 14.54 10.81 -1.71
C GLN A 148 13.87 12.03 -1.13
N TYR A 149 13.37 11.89 0.09
CA TYR A 149 12.85 12.97 0.89
C TYR A 149 13.92 13.42 1.88
N ASP A 150 14.24 14.71 1.84
CA ASP A 150 15.07 15.35 2.84
C ASP A 150 14.62 16.81 2.98
N SER A 151 14.63 17.32 4.21
CA SER A 151 14.46 18.75 4.50
C SER A 151 13.23 19.41 3.86
N GLY A 152 12.09 18.70 3.81
CA GLY A 152 10.82 19.24 3.33
C GLY A 152 10.50 18.97 1.86
N GLU A 153 11.43 18.40 1.08
CA GLU A 153 11.27 18.21 -0.36
C GLU A 153 11.60 16.80 -0.84
N TYR A 154 10.93 16.38 -1.91
CA TYR A 154 11.28 15.18 -2.65
C TYR A 154 12.16 15.53 -3.84
N ARG A 155 13.28 14.83 -3.98
CA ARG A 155 14.15 14.86 -5.15
C ARG A 155 14.16 13.51 -5.84
N GLU A 156 13.92 13.49 -7.15
CA GLU A 156 14.05 12.25 -7.94
C GLU A 156 15.51 11.82 -8.01
N VAL A 157 15.75 10.52 -7.85
CA VAL A 157 17.10 9.91 -7.90
C VAL A 157 17.10 8.66 -8.78
N SER A 158 18.27 8.28 -9.28
CA SER A 158 18.45 7.03 -10.02
C SER A 158 18.58 5.83 -9.07
N ASN A 159 18.69 4.63 -9.63
CA ASN A 159 18.96 3.42 -8.83
C ASN A 159 20.36 3.45 -8.21
N GLU A 160 21.32 4.14 -8.83
CA GLU A 160 22.71 4.23 -8.40
C GLU A 160 22.91 5.28 -7.29
N ASP A 161 22.09 6.33 -7.29
CA ASP A 161 22.23 7.49 -6.39
C ASP A 161 21.37 7.36 -5.11
N VAL A 162 20.53 6.33 -5.01
CA VAL A 162 19.63 6.14 -3.85
C VAL A 162 20.40 5.71 -2.61
N ASP A 163 20.13 6.37 -1.49
CA ASP A 163 20.61 5.95 -0.17
C ASP A 163 19.75 4.79 0.35
N ALA A 164 20.30 3.59 0.24
CA ALA A 164 19.67 2.34 0.68
C ALA A 164 19.60 2.17 2.21
N SER A 165 20.17 3.09 2.99
CA SER A 165 20.08 3.08 4.47
C SER A 165 18.80 3.74 4.99
N LEU A 166 18.14 4.55 4.17
CA LEU A 166 16.90 5.24 4.54
C LEU A 166 15.70 4.28 4.57
N PRO A 167 14.71 4.51 5.46
CA PRO A 167 13.46 3.76 5.43
C PRO A 167 12.72 3.99 4.10
N ILE A 168 11.98 2.99 3.65
CA ILE A 168 11.35 2.97 2.34
C ILE A 168 9.82 2.98 2.46
N LEU A 169 9.20 3.95 1.80
CA LEU A 169 7.78 3.95 1.48
C LEU A 169 7.61 3.48 0.04
N PHE A 170 7.12 2.27 -0.18
CA PHE A 170 6.84 1.76 -1.52
C PHE A 170 5.35 1.87 -1.82
N LYS A 171 4.98 2.78 -2.71
CA LYS A 171 3.60 2.98 -3.20
C LYS A 171 3.47 2.44 -4.63
N PRO A 172 3.35 1.12 -4.84
CA PRO A 172 3.36 0.50 -6.16
C PRO A 172 2.20 0.97 -7.04
N MET A 173 1.08 1.41 -6.47
CA MET A 173 -0.09 1.85 -7.24
C MET A 173 -0.08 3.34 -7.60
N GLY A 174 0.96 4.06 -7.17
CA GLY A 174 1.09 5.50 -7.36
C GLY A 174 0.62 6.34 -6.19
N THR A 175 0.81 7.65 -6.30
CA THR A 175 0.47 8.68 -5.29
C THR A 175 0.40 10.05 -5.97
N PRO A 176 -0.35 11.05 -5.46
CA PRO A 176 -0.34 12.39 -6.02
C PRO A 176 0.98 13.15 -5.88
N ARG A 177 1.83 12.83 -4.89
CA ARG A 177 3.06 13.58 -4.59
C ARG A 177 4.28 12.66 -4.56
N PRO A 178 5.44 13.10 -5.06
CA PRO A 178 5.72 14.45 -5.61
C PRO A 178 5.26 14.67 -7.05
N SER A 179 4.92 13.60 -7.76
CA SER A 179 4.36 13.61 -9.11
C SER A 179 3.14 12.71 -9.14
N ALA A 180 2.06 13.17 -9.77
CA ALA A 180 0.78 12.47 -9.84
C ALA A 180 0.83 11.31 -10.86
N ASP A 181 1.46 10.22 -10.45
CA ASP A 181 1.60 9.00 -11.22
C ASP A 181 0.72 7.90 -10.59
N TYR A 182 -0.01 7.16 -11.43
CA TYR A 182 -0.96 6.15 -10.99
C TYR A 182 -0.98 4.93 -11.90
N ILE A 183 -1.11 3.77 -11.28
CA ILE A 183 -1.57 2.56 -11.93
C ILE A 183 -3.05 2.48 -11.60
N ALA A 184 -3.94 2.50 -12.59
CA ALA A 184 -5.37 2.59 -12.31
C ALA A 184 -6.21 1.70 -13.22
N SER A 185 -5.99 1.73 -14.53
CA SER A 185 -6.81 1.00 -15.50
C SER A 185 -6.38 -0.47 -15.64
N ASP A 186 -7.27 -1.33 -16.17
CA ASP A 186 -6.91 -2.72 -16.54
C ASP A 186 -5.63 -2.77 -17.40
N ALA A 187 -5.45 -1.83 -18.32
CA ALA A 187 -4.25 -1.76 -19.17
C ALA A 187 -2.99 -1.45 -18.34
N ASP A 188 -3.07 -0.51 -17.39
CA ASP A 188 -1.93 -0.20 -16.52
C ASP A 188 -1.52 -1.43 -15.69
N TYR A 189 -2.50 -2.16 -15.16
CA TYR A 189 -2.22 -3.35 -14.35
C TYR A 189 -1.63 -4.49 -15.17
N VAL A 190 -2.13 -4.71 -16.39
CA VAL A 190 -1.53 -5.72 -17.29
C VAL A 190 -0.07 -5.39 -17.54
N ASP A 191 0.25 -4.14 -17.88
CA ASP A 191 1.63 -3.73 -18.12
C ASP A 191 2.47 -3.82 -16.83
N TYR A 192 1.97 -3.30 -15.71
CA TYR A 192 2.72 -3.27 -14.46
C TYR A 192 3.00 -4.67 -13.91
N ILE A 193 2.01 -5.56 -13.92
CA ILE A 193 2.18 -6.94 -13.47
C ILE A 193 3.18 -7.67 -14.37
N THR A 194 3.14 -7.44 -15.70
CA THR A 194 4.14 -8.02 -16.62
C THR A 194 5.56 -7.63 -16.21
N GLU A 195 5.74 -6.38 -15.80
CA GLU A 195 7.06 -5.85 -15.41
C GLU A 195 7.42 -6.21 -13.97
N LEU A 196 6.45 -6.43 -13.07
CA LEU A 196 6.68 -7.05 -11.77
C LEU A 196 7.24 -8.47 -11.94
N MET A 197 6.64 -9.27 -12.83
CA MET A 197 7.11 -10.62 -13.15
C MET A 197 8.53 -10.60 -13.77
N GLY A 198 8.81 -9.60 -14.61
CA GLY A 198 10.15 -9.37 -15.17
C GLY A 198 11.16 -8.76 -14.18
N GLY A 199 10.69 -8.30 -13.01
CA GLY A 199 11.50 -7.61 -12.02
C GLY A 199 11.80 -6.13 -12.34
N PHE A 200 11.21 -5.54 -13.36
CA PHE A 200 11.42 -4.13 -13.73
C PHE A 200 10.52 -3.14 -12.97
N ALA A 201 9.60 -3.64 -12.14
CA ALA A 201 8.74 -2.84 -11.28
C ALA A 201 9.20 -2.73 -9.81
N ILE A 202 10.35 -3.33 -9.46
CA ILE A 202 10.92 -3.28 -8.10
C ILE A 202 12.41 -2.92 -8.20
N PRO A 203 12.88 -1.88 -7.49
CA PRO A 203 14.31 -1.52 -7.49
C PRO A 203 15.22 -2.63 -6.99
N GLY A 204 16.47 -2.67 -7.48
CA GLY A 204 17.46 -3.70 -7.12
C GLY A 204 17.68 -3.83 -5.61
N TYR A 205 17.92 -2.71 -4.93
CA TYR A 205 18.14 -2.68 -3.48
C TYR A 205 16.92 -3.17 -2.67
N VAL A 206 15.70 -2.97 -3.18
CA VAL A 206 14.49 -3.53 -2.57
C VAL A 206 14.40 -5.03 -2.78
N LYS A 207 14.80 -5.53 -3.97
CA LYS A 207 14.85 -6.97 -4.22
C LYS A 207 15.81 -7.68 -3.28
N GLU A 208 16.94 -7.06 -2.95
CA GLU A 208 17.89 -7.57 -1.97
C GLU A 208 17.31 -7.51 -0.55
N HIS A 209 16.73 -6.37 -0.17
CA HIS A 209 16.13 -6.17 1.16
C HIS A 209 14.98 -7.14 1.46
N ARG A 210 14.23 -7.55 0.42
CA ARG A 210 13.02 -8.39 0.59
C ARG A 210 13.29 -9.89 0.66
N LEU A 211 14.53 -10.34 0.40
CA LEU A 211 14.88 -11.77 0.47
C LEU A 211 14.75 -12.29 1.89
N ASP A 212 14.17 -13.47 2.04
CA ASP A 212 13.94 -14.17 3.31
C ASP A 212 13.13 -13.35 4.33
N ARG A 213 12.49 -12.25 3.91
CA ARG A 213 11.56 -11.46 4.73
C ARG A 213 10.17 -12.06 4.70
N HIS A 214 9.42 -11.80 5.75
CA HIS A 214 8.03 -12.16 5.87
C HIS A 214 7.15 -10.93 5.60
N TYR A 215 5.86 -11.14 5.33
CA TYR A 215 4.93 -10.05 5.05
C TYR A 215 3.73 -10.11 5.99
N LEU A 216 3.17 -8.95 6.34
CA LEU A 216 1.87 -8.88 7.01
C LEU A 216 0.91 -8.05 6.18
N THR A 217 -0.10 -8.69 5.58
CA THR A 217 -1.15 -7.93 4.88
C THR A 217 -2.14 -7.35 5.89
N ILE A 218 -2.38 -6.05 5.79
CA ILE A 218 -3.25 -5.28 6.69
C ILE A 218 -4.30 -4.57 5.84
N GLY A 219 -5.57 -4.92 6.04
CA GLY A 219 -6.68 -4.32 5.28
C GLY A 219 -6.76 -4.73 3.81
N LEU A 220 -6.05 -5.79 3.40
CA LEU A 220 -6.11 -6.31 2.02
C LEU A 220 -7.07 -7.51 1.94
N ARG A 221 -8.17 -7.35 1.21
CA ARG A 221 -9.11 -8.45 0.96
C ARG A 221 -8.66 -9.23 -0.27
N LEU A 222 -8.05 -10.40 -0.09
CA LEU A 222 -7.49 -11.23 -1.16
C LEU A 222 -8.57 -11.96 -2.00
N THR A 223 -9.58 -11.21 -2.44
CA THR A 223 -10.78 -11.69 -3.13
C THR A 223 -10.76 -11.36 -4.62
N ARG A 224 -10.03 -10.32 -5.02
CA ARG A 224 -9.91 -9.87 -6.41
C ARG A 224 -8.65 -10.42 -7.08
N ASP A 225 -8.63 -10.42 -8.41
CA ASP A 225 -7.55 -11.07 -9.16
C ASP A 225 -6.33 -10.16 -9.18
N THR A 226 -6.51 -8.88 -9.47
CA THR A 226 -5.44 -7.88 -9.53
C THR A 226 -4.66 -7.79 -8.21
N GLU A 227 -5.36 -7.66 -7.08
CA GLU A 227 -4.73 -7.61 -5.75
C GLU A 227 -3.90 -8.87 -5.47
N ARG A 228 -4.41 -10.05 -5.84
CA ARG A 228 -3.72 -11.33 -5.65
C ARG A 228 -2.49 -11.47 -6.56
N MET A 229 -2.57 -10.98 -7.79
CA MET A 229 -1.45 -11.00 -8.73
C MET A 229 -0.33 -10.07 -8.23
N VAL A 230 -0.65 -8.79 -7.97
CA VAL A 230 0.33 -7.83 -7.44
C VAL A 230 0.97 -8.34 -6.14
N PHE A 231 0.17 -8.84 -5.20
CA PHE A 231 0.69 -9.39 -3.95
C PHE A 231 1.64 -10.57 -4.20
N THR A 232 1.30 -11.50 -5.11
CA THR A 232 2.13 -12.66 -5.43
C THR A 232 3.52 -12.26 -5.93
N ASP A 233 3.60 -11.30 -6.84
CA ASP A 233 4.89 -10.86 -7.39
C ASP A 233 5.69 -10.00 -6.39
N MET A 234 4.98 -9.27 -5.51
CA MET A 234 5.62 -8.45 -4.49
C MET A 234 6.33 -9.28 -3.42
N ILE A 235 5.75 -10.43 -3.04
CA ILE A 235 6.33 -11.34 -2.03
C ILE A 235 7.31 -12.37 -2.62
N TYR A 236 7.71 -12.23 -3.88
CA TYR A 236 8.69 -13.14 -4.46
C TYR A 236 10.02 -13.09 -3.68
N GLY A 237 10.53 -14.26 -3.29
CA GLY A 237 11.71 -14.40 -2.45
C GLY A 237 11.45 -14.26 -0.94
N ALA A 238 10.17 -14.24 -0.52
CA ALA A 238 9.81 -14.27 0.89
C ALA A 238 10.37 -15.51 1.62
N GLY A 239 10.49 -15.40 2.94
CA GLY A 239 10.81 -16.52 3.82
C GLY A 239 9.72 -17.60 3.84
N SER A 240 9.88 -18.59 4.72
CA SER A 240 8.91 -19.68 4.90
C SER A 240 8.47 -19.76 6.37
N PRO A 241 7.18 -19.51 6.70
CA PRO A 241 6.08 -19.13 5.81
C PRO A 241 6.33 -17.78 5.12
N ALA A 242 5.65 -17.48 4.02
CA ALA A 242 5.80 -16.19 3.34
C ALA A 242 5.32 -15.01 4.20
N GLY A 243 4.42 -15.27 5.15
CA GLY A 243 3.97 -14.28 6.12
C GLY A 243 2.56 -14.54 6.62
N TRP A 244 1.86 -13.46 6.94
CA TRP A 244 0.54 -13.46 7.56
C TRP A 244 -0.44 -12.54 6.84
N ALA A 245 -1.72 -12.89 6.87
CA ALA A 245 -2.82 -12.04 6.41
C ALA A 245 -3.80 -11.77 7.54
N LEU A 246 -3.95 -10.49 7.92
CA LEU A 246 -4.93 -10.08 8.93
C LEU A 246 -6.32 -10.01 8.29
N ILE A 247 -7.14 -11.04 8.54
CA ILE A 247 -8.50 -11.15 8.00
C ILE A 247 -9.41 -11.70 9.08
N GLU A 248 -10.25 -10.83 9.65
CA GLU A 248 -11.16 -11.17 10.77
C GLU A 248 -12.14 -12.30 10.43
N SER A 249 -12.62 -12.36 9.20
CA SER A 249 -13.59 -13.37 8.75
C SER A 249 -13.25 -13.83 7.33
N PRO A 250 -12.27 -14.73 7.17
CA PRO A 250 -11.76 -15.11 5.87
C PRO A 250 -12.73 -16.03 5.14
N THR A 251 -12.94 -15.73 3.86
CA THR A 251 -13.72 -16.58 2.95
C THR A 251 -12.93 -17.85 2.59
N VAL A 252 -13.64 -18.85 2.05
CA VAL A 252 -13.00 -20.06 1.49
C VAL A 252 -11.99 -19.70 0.39
N LYS A 253 -12.28 -18.67 -0.41
CA LYS A 253 -11.38 -18.21 -1.49
C LYS A 253 -10.09 -17.61 -0.91
N GLU A 254 -10.20 -16.78 0.13
CA GLU A 254 -9.04 -16.19 0.82
C GLU A 254 -8.19 -17.27 1.48
N ARG A 255 -8.80 -18.23 2.20
CA ARG A 255 -8.08 -19.37 2.81
C ARG A 255 -7.27 -20.15 1.78
N ARG A 256 -7.89 -20.55 0.66
CA ARG A 256 -7.23 -21.28 -0.43
C ARG A 256 -6.09 -20.49 -1.06
N PHE A 257 -6.28 -19.19 -1.25
CA PHE A 257 -5.24 -18.35 -1.84
C PHE A 257 -4.05 -18.19 -0.88
N CYS A 258 -4.30 -17.86 0.39
CA CYS A 258 -3.25 -17.72 1.40
C CYS A 258 -2.44 -19.03 1.55
N GLU A 259 -3.12 -20.18 1.62
CA GLU A 259 -2.48 -21.50 1.65
C GLU A 259 -1.56 -21.72 0.43
N SER A 260 -2.03 -21.39 -0.78
CA SER A 260 -1.24 -21.52 -2.02
C SER A 260 0.00 -20.62 -2.07
N LYS A 261 0.08 -19.62 -1.19
CA LYS A 261 1.19 -18.66 -1.07
C LYS A 261 1.98 -18.81 0.23
N GLN A 262 1.71 -19.87 1.01
CA GLN A 262 2.32 -20.07 2.33
C GLN A 262 2.13 -18.85 3.26
N VAL A 263 0.98 -18.18 3.14
CA VAL A 263 0.58 -17.08 4.01
C VAL A 263 -0.40 -17.62 5.04
N GLU A 264 -0.10 -17.42 6.31
CA GLU A 264 -0.97 -17.83 7.42
C GLU A 264 -2.06 -16.78 7.66
N ILE A 265 -3.29 -17.20 7.93
CA ILE A 265 -4.35 -16.24 8.24
C ILE A 265 -4.37 -15.97 9.74
N VAL A 266 -4.43 -14.68 10.08
CA VAL A 266 -4.65 -14.19 11.43
C VAL A 266 -6.09 -13.69 11.50
N GLU A 267 -6.96 -14.48 12.13
CA GLU A 267 -8.36 -14.13 12.37
C GLU A 267 -8.44 -13.14 13.53
N ALA A 268 -8.13 -11.88 13.24
CA ALA A 268 -8.21 -10.75 14.16
C ALA A 268 -8.65 -9.49 13.41
N SER A 269 -9.26 -8.56 14.15
CA SER A 269 -9.68 -7.27 13.65
C SER A 269 -8.51 -6.28 13.51
N LEU A 270 -8.72 -5.25 12.70
CA LEU A 270 -7.77 -4.13 12.60
C LEU A 270 -7.56 -3.43 13.94
N THR A 271 -8.63 -3.32 14.73
CA THR A 271 -8.61 -2.74 16.08
C THR A 271 -7.68 -3.51 17.02
N GLU A 272 -7.73 -4.84 17.00
CA GLU A 272 -6.83 -5.66 17.81
C GLU A 272 -5.37 -5.49 17.41
N LEU A 273 -5.06 -5.38 16.11
CA LEU A 273 -3.71 -5.08 15.65
C LEU A 273 -3.26 -3.68 16.11
N MET A 274 -4.11 -2.65 15.98
CA MET A 274 -3.78 -1.30 16.43
C MET A 274 -3.51 -1.24 17.94
N GLN A 275 -4.27 -1.98 18.75
CA GLN A 275 -4.01 -2.09 20.20
C GLN A 275 -2.64 -2.73 20.49
N ALA A 276 -2.24 -3.75 19.72
CA ALA A 276 -0.92 -4.36 19.85
C ALA A 276 0.21 -3.40 19.44
N LEU A 277 0.02 -2.64 18.35
CA LEU A 277 0.97 -1.61 17.90
C LEU A 277 1.14 -0.50 18.95
N GLU A 278 0.04 -0.01 19.53
CA GLU A 278 0.05 0.99 20.60
C GLU A 278 0.80 0.53 21.84
N SER A 279 0.58 -0.72 22.25
CA SER A 279 1.25 -1.30 23.41
C SER A 279 2.76 -1.39 23.19
N ALA A 280 3.21 -1.69 21.96
CA ALA A 280 4.62 -1.71 21.62
C ALA A 280 5.23 -0.29 21.59
N GLY A 281 4.53 0.69 21.01
CA GLY A 281 4.99 2.09 20.97
C GLY A 281 5.12 2.72 22.37
N ALA A 282 4.19 2.40 23.28
CA ALA A 282 4.24 2.87 24.67
C ALA A 282 5.42 2.27 25.47
N ALA A 283 5.86 1.05 25.13
CA ALA A 283 6.99 0.40 25.79
C ALA A 283 8.36 0.98 25.41
N VAL A 284 8.44 1.75 24.31
CA VAL A 284 9.68 2.36 23.79
C VAL A 284 9.91 3.79 24.33
N GLN A 285 8.88 4.46 24.87
CA GLN A 285 9.10 5.74 25.56
C GLN A 285 9.80 5.49 26.91
N PRO A 286 11.02 6.00 27.14
CA PRO A 286 11.63 5.92 28.46
C PRO A 286 10.74 6.70 29.42
N THR A 287 10.42 6.09 30.56
CA THR A 287 9.95 6.83 31.74
C THR A 287 10.93 7.96 31.96
N GLY A 288 10.51 9.19 31.66
CA GLY A 288 11.34 10.39 31.79
C GLY A 288 11.95 10.45 33.17
N GLY A 289 13.29 10.55 33.20
CA GLY A 289 14.06 11.06 34.33
C GLY A 289 14.37 12.53 34.12
#